data_AF-A0A524KUI8-F1
#
_entry.id   AF-A0A524KUI8-F1
#
_cell.length_a   1.000
_cell.length_b   1.000
_cell.length_c   1.000
_cell.angle_alpha   90.00
_cell.angle_beta   90.00
_cell.angle_gamma   90.00
#
_symmetry.space_group_name_H-M   'P 1'
#
loop_
_entity.id
_entity.type
_entity.pdbx_description
1 polymer ?
#
loop_
_entity_poly.entity_id
_entity_poly.type
_entity_poly.pdbx_seq_one_letter_code
_entity_poly.pdbx_strand_id
1 'polypeptide(L)'
;MWSSLIALATKLLVMLYSFTHNYGVAIILLTILIRLILYPLMQKQMVSMREMQKIQPLMKAVQDKYKNDKERLNKELMALYKEHKVNPMSGCLPLLIQMPILILLFQTLRVFEYLDPITNNVAGGFLWIAKHYNVIEGGETIARAGLALSERLITLPGNGIFGLQYVGILPFLVAGSMYVQQKMTSPGAAAGKDGGSSAQTQKMMTIMMPLMIGFMSFTLPSGLTLYWFTSTLLGIGQQYLINKKMPAIDEMPKEVVPGKVKPTEKKLEKPVAPKEEPWIPGYE
;
A
#
# COMPACT_ATOMS: atom_id res chain seq x y z
N MET A 1 2.70 26.41 -4.49
CA MET A 1 2.23 25.11 -5.00
C MET A 1 1.71 24.21 -3.87
N TRP A 2 2.51 23.89 -2.85
CA TRP A 2 2.09 23.02 -1.75
C TRP A 2 0.87 23.54 -0.96
N SER A 3 0.87 24.82 -0.59
CA SER A 3 -0.27 25.48 0.07
C SER A 3 -1.55 25.44 -0.78
N SER A 4 -1.43 25.55 -2.10
CA SER A 4 -2.54 25.45 -3.04
C SER A 4 -3.15 24.05 -3.06
N LEU A 5 -2.34 23.00 -2.92
CA LEU A 5 -2.81 21.61 -2.83
C LEU A 5 -3.56 21.36 -1.51
N ILE A 6 -3.06 21.90 -0.39
CA ILE A 6 -3.77 21.84 0.90
C ILE A 6 -5.12 22.55 0.79
N ALA A 7 -5.13 23.77 0.24
CA ALA A 7 -6.36 24.53 0.04
C ALA A 7 -7.36 23.79 -0.88
N LEU A 8 -6.87 23.13 -1.92
CA LEU A 8 -7.69 22.29 -2.79
C LEU A 8 -8.30 21.10 -2.02
N ALA A 9 -7.48 20.37 -1.25
CA ALA A 9 -7.94 19.24 -0.45
C ALA A 9 -9.00 19.67 0.58
N THR A 10 -8.79 20.79 1.27
CA THR A 10 -9.76 21.41 2.19
C THR A 10 -11.07 21.73 1.48
N LYS A 11 -11.02 22.42 0.33
CA LYS A 11 -12.23 22.77 -0.43
C LYS A 11 -13.00 21.54 -0.91
N LEU A 12 -12.29 20.52 -1.38
CA LEU A 12 -12.89 19.25 -1.77
C LEU A 12 -13.53 18.55 -0.57
N LEU A 13 -12.89 18.56 0.60
CA LEU A 13 -13.45 17.95 1.80
C LEU A 13 -14.74 18.67 2.25
N VAL A 14 -14.77 20.00 2.20
CA VAL A 14 -15.98 20.80 2.49
C VAL A 14 -17.09 20.53 1.46
N MET A 15 -16.76 20.45 0.18
CA MET A 15 -17.70 20.09 -0.88
C MET A 15 -18.29 18.68 -0.67
N LEU A 16 -17.46 17.70 -0.32
CA LEU A 16 -17.91 16.34 -0.06
C LEU A 16 -18.73 16.27 1.23
N TYR A 17 -18.40 17.09 2.23
CA TYR A 17 -19.20 17.24 3.43
C TYR A 17 -20.57 17.86 3.13
N SER A 18 -20.69 18.87 2.28
CA SER A 18 -22.00 19.47 1.97
C SER A 18 -22.97 18.49 1.30
N PHE A 19 -22.43 17.47 0.62
CA PHE A 19 -23.23 16.38 0.07
C PHE A 19 -23.56 15.30 1.12
N THR A 20 -22.60 14.93 1.97
CA THR A 20 -22.71 13.75 2.86
C THR A 20 -23.15 14.06 4.27
N HIS A 21 -22.99 15.31 4.72
CA HIS A 21 -23.15 15.78 6.09
C HIS A 21 -22.35 14.95 7.13
N ASN A 22 -21.27 14.30 6.68
CA ASN A 22 -20.44 13.43 7.51
C ASN A 22 -18.98 13.44 7.03
N TYR A 23 -18.07 13.94 7.88
CA TYR A 23 -16.67 14.08 7.51
C TYR A 23 -15.95 12.74 7.29
N GLY A 24 -16.32 11.67 7.98
CA GLY A 24 -15.74 10.36 7.71
C GLY A 24 -16.12 9.81 6.34
N VAL A 25 -17.39 9.98 5.94
CA VAL A 25 -17.84 9.63 4.58
C VAL A 25 -17.18 10.55 3.54
N ALA A 26 -17.03 11.84 3.83
CA ALA A 26 -16.31 12.77 2.96
C ALA A 26 -14.85 12.34 2.74
N ILE A 27 -14.15 11.88 3.78
CA ILE A 27 -12.78 11.33 3.65
C ILE A 27 -12.78 10.06 2.78
N ILE A 28 -13.75 9.16 2.94
CA ILE A 28 -13.87 7.95 2.11
C ILE A 28 -14.05 8.33 0.64
N LEU A 29 -14.95 9.27 0.33
CA LEU A 29 -15.18 9.75 -1.03
C LEU A 29 -13.95 10.46 -1.61
N LEU A 30 -13.26 11.27 -0.81
CA LEU A 30 -12.00 11.90 -1.20
C LEU A 30 -10.95 10.84 -1.56
N THR A 31 -10.88 9.76 -0.77
CA THR A 31 -9.97 8.63 -1.03
C THR A 31 -10.29 7.97 -2.35
N ILE A 32 -11.57 7.69 -2.63
CA ILE A 32 -12.03 7.11 -3.90
C ILE A 32 -11.66 8.04 -5.07
N LEU A 33 -11.90 9.36 -4.94
CA LEU A 33 -11.56 10.33 -5.97
C LEU A 33 -10.06 10.34 -6.29
N ILE A 34 -9.21 10.40 -5.26
CA ILE A 34 -7.74 10.33 -5.41
C ILE A 34 -7.34 9.02 -6.11
N ARG A 35 -7.94 7.90 -5.71
CA ARG A 35 -7.68 6.58 -6.30
C ARG A 35 -8.12 6.48 -7.75
N LEU A 36 -9.22 7.12 -8.14
CA LEU A 36 -9.68 7.17 -9.53
C LEU A 36 -8.71 7.98 -10.40
N ILE A 37 -8.25 9.14 -9.90
CA ILE A 37 -7.26 9.98 -10.60
C ILE A 37 -5.94 9.21 -10.80
N LEU A 38 -5.50 8.48 -9.76
CA LEU A 38 -4.24 7.72 -9.79
C LEU A 38 -4.39 6.30 -10.37
N TYR A 39 -5.62 5.88 -10.71
CA TYR A 39 -5.91 4.53 -11.18
C TYR A 39 -4.99 4.04 -12.31
N PRO A 40 -4.78 4.78 -13.42
CA PRO A 40 -3.93 4.29 -14.51
C PRO A 40 -2.49 4.04 -14.05
N LEU A 41 -1.96 4.92 -13.20
CA LEU A 41 -0.62 4.79 -12.66
C LEU A 41 -0.49 3.60 -11.70
N MET A 42 -1.44 3.45 -10.79
CA MET A 42 -1.48 2.33 -9.85
C MET A 42 -1.64 0.98 -10.58
N GLN A 43 -2.44 0.96 -11.65
CA GLN A 43 -2.61 -0.23 -12.49
C GLN A 43 -1.28 -0.65 -13.13
N LYS A 44 -0.54 0.29 -13.76
CA LYS A 44 0.79 0.01 -14.34
C LYS A 44 1.77 -0.55 -13.30
N GLN A 45 1.76 0.03 -12.09
CA GLN A 45 2.62 -0.43 -10.99
C GLN A 45 2.32 -1.85 -10.56
N MET A 46 1.03 -2.16 -10.33
CA MET A 46 0.61 -3.48 -9.84
C MET A 46 0.82 -4.57 -10.89
N VAL A 47 0.66 -4.24 -12.17
CA VAL A 47 0.98 -5.13 -13.30
C VAL A 47 2.48 -5.40 -13.36
N SER A 48 3.33 -4.37 -13.29
CA SER A 48 4.79 -4.55 -13.27
C SER A 48 5.24 -5.43 -12.09
N MET A 49 4.59 -5.29 -10.94
CA MET A 49 4.83 -6.14 -9.78
C MET A 49 4.41 -7.60 -9.98
N ARG A 50 3.37 -7.84 -10.77
CA ARG A 50 2.92 -9.19 -11.14
C ARG A 50 3.88 -9.87 -12.10
N GLU A 51 4.46 -9.14 -13.06
CA GLU A 51 5.53 -9.67 -13.91
C GLU A 51 6.77 -10.05 -13.09
N MET A 52 7.13 -9.22 -12.09
CA MET A 52 8.18 -9.52 -11.13
C MET A 52 7.92 -10.81 -10.33
N GLN A 53 6.65 -11.10 -10.02
CA GLN A 53 6.30 -12.35 -9.35
C GLN A 53 6.54 -13.57 -10.23
N LYS A 54 6.29 -13.50 -11.54
CA LYS A 54 6.50 -14.62 -12.47
C LYS A 54 7.97 -15.03 -12.56
N ILE A 55 8.89 -14.08 -12.42
CA ILE A 55 10.35 -14.37 -12.47
C ILE A 55 10.93 -14.82 -11.12
N GLN A 56 10.16 -14.81 -10.02
CA GLN A 56 10.60 -15.30 -8.71
C GLN A 56 11.20 -16.70 -8.68
N PRO A 57 10.62 -17.74 -9.30
CA PRO A 57 11.23 -19.06 -9.31
C PRO A 57 12.61 -19.05 -9.97
N LEU A 58 12.79 -18.26 -11.04
CA LEU A 58 14.07 -18.10 -11.73
C LEU A 58 15.08 -17.36 -10.86
N MET A 59 14.65 -16.31 -10.14
CA MET A 59 15.50 -15.62 -9.18
C MET A 59 16.00 -16.55 -8.08
N LYS A 60 15.13 -17.42 -7.55
CA LYS A 60 15.51 -18.42 -6.54
C LYS A 60 16.54 -19.39 -7.08
N ALA A 61 16.36 -19.90 -8.30
CA ALA A 61 17.33 -20.80 -8.93
C ALA A 61 18.71 -20.14 -9.10
N VAL A 62 18.76 -18.86 -9.50
CA VAL A 62 20.01 -18.08 -9.60
C VAL A 62 20.64 -17.87 -8.21
N GLN A 63 19.82 -17.54 -7.20
CA GLN A 63 20.27 -17.41 -5.81
C GLN A 63 20.87 -18.71 -5.28
N ASP A 64 20.24 -19.85 -5.57
CA ASP A 64 20.71 -21.15 -5.11
C ASP A 64 22.02 -21.57 -5.79
N LYS A 65 22.19 -21.23 -7.06
CA LYS A 65 23.40 -21.55 -7.84
C LYS A 65 24.62 -20.75 -7.41
N TYR A 66 24.44 -19.49 -7.02
CA TYR A 66 25.53 -18.56 -6.71
C TYR A 66 25.56 -18.11 -5.25
N LYS A 67 25.05 -18.92 -4.29
CA LYS A 67 25.04 -18.59 -2.85
C LYS A 67 26.38 -18.11 -2.30
N ASN A 68 27.47 -18.68 -2.80
CA ASN A 68 28.84 -18.43 -2.33
C ASN A 68 29.56 -17.31 -3.09
N ASP A 69 28.98 -16.77 -4.16
CA ASP A 69 29.59 -15.75 -5.02
C ASP A 69 28.64 -14.57 -5.19
N LYS A 70 28.71 -13.62 -4.24
CA LYS A 70 27.80 -12.46 -4.18
C LYS A 70 27.93 -11.53 -5.39
N GLU A 71 29.14 -11.37 -5.93
CA GLU A 71 29.36 -10.50 -7.09
C GLU A 71 28.70 -11.08 -8.33
N ARG A 72 28.92 -12.38 -8.57
CA ARG A 72 28.30 -13.07 -9.70
C ARG A 72 26.79 -13.19 -9.54
N LEU A 73 26.31 -13.44 -8.33
CA LEU A 73 24.89 -13.45 -8.01
C LEU A 73 24.21 -12.14 -8.43
N ASN A 74 24.75 -10.99 -8.03
CA ASN A 74 24.17 -9.69 -8.37
C ASN A 74 24.19 -9.44 -9.88
N LYS A 75 25.26 -9.84 -10.58
CA LYS A 75 25.38 -9.70 -12.04
C LYS A 75 24.34 -10.55 -12.79
N GLU A 76 24.16 -11.80 -12.37
CA GLU A 76 23.22 -12.74 -13.00
C GLU A 76 21.77 -12.37 -12.70
N LEU A 77 21.46 -11.89 -11.49
CA LEU A 77 20.14 -11.34 -11.18
C LEU A 77 19.81 -10.12 -12.03
N MET A 78 20.76 -9.21 -12.23
CA MET A 78 20.56 -8.05 -13.11
C MET A 78 20.43 -8.44 -14.58
N ALA A 79 21.16 -9.47 -15.03
CA ALA A 79 20.99 -10.04 -16.37
C ALA A 79 19.58 -10.63 -16.55
N LEU A 80 19.11 -11.40 -15.56
CA LEU A 80 17.77 -11.98 -15.54
C LEU A 80 16.68 -10.90 -15.64
N TYR A 81 16.79 -9.81 -14.89
CA TYR A 81 15.83 -8.69 -14.99
C TYR A 81 15.81 -8.04 -16.38
N LYS A 82 16.98 -7.88 -17.00
CA LYS A 82 17.11 -7.32 -18.36
C LYS A 82 16.53 -8.25 -19.42
N GLU A 83 16.80 -9.55 -19.31
CA GLU A 83 16.31 -10.57 -20.25
C GLU A 83 14.78 -10.66 -20.22
N HIS A 84 14.19 -10.64 -19.03
CA HIS A 84 12.74 -10.65 -18.86
C HIS A 84 12.09 -9.26 -18.92
N LYS A 85 12.86 -8.19 -19.17
CA LYS A 85 12.40 -6.79 -19.26
C LYS A 85 11.58 -6.32 -18.04
N VAL A 86 11.92 -6.80 -16.85
CA VAL A 86 11.25 -6.43 -15.59
C VAL A 86 12.07 -5.37 -14.84
N ASN A 87 11.40 -4.36 -14.28
CA ASN A 87 12.04 -3.31 -13.50
C ASN A 87 11.92 -3.58 -11.98
N PRO A 88 13.03 -3.79 -11.25
CA PRO A 88 12.99 -4.02 -9.80
C PRO A 88 12.49 -2.79 -8.99
N MET A 89 12.59 -1.58 -9.54
CA MET A 89 12.16 -0.35 -8.86
C MET A 89 10.63 -0.18 -8.84
N SER A 90 9.89 -0.94 -9.66
CA SER A 90 8.43 -0.89 -9.67
C SER A 90 7.80 -1.30 -8.33
N GLY A 91 8.52 -2.03 -7.48
CA GLY A 91 8.01 -2.50 -6.18
C GLY A 91 8.05 -1.52 -5.04
N CYS A 92 8.94 -0.54 -5.06
CA CYS A 92 8.96 0.55 -4.08
C CYS A 92 8.19 1.79 -4.56
N LEU A 93 7.85 1.84 -5.85
CA LEU A 93 7.17 2.98 -6.46
C LEU A 93 5.82 3.34 -5.80
N PRO A 94 4.96 2.39 -5.38
CA PRO A 94 3.72 2.72 -4.68
C PRO A 94 3.98 3.54 -3.41
N LEU A 95 5.06 3.23 -2.68
CA LEU A 95 5.43 3.91 -1.45
C LEU A 95 5.88 5.36 -1.74
N LEU A 96 6.69 5.56 -2.79
CA LEU A 96 7.16 6.88 -3.19
C LEU A 96 6.03 7.82 -3.60
N ILE A 97 5.01 7.31 -4.30
CA ILE A 97 3.84 8.11 -4.69
C ILE A 97 2.90 8.34 -3.50
N GLN A 98 2.78 7.36 -2.62
CA GLN A 98 1.92 7.45 -1.46
C GLN A 98 2.43 8.48 -0.46
N MET A 99 3.76 8.67 -0.31
CA MET A 99 4.34 9.58 0.68
C MET A 99 3.89 11.05 0.52
N PRO A 100 3.98 11.69 -0.66
CA PRO A 100 3.46 13.05 -0.85
C PRO A 100 1.98 13.20 -0.52
N ILE A 101 1.15 12.22 -0.91
CA ILE A 101 -0.30 12.24 -0.65
C ILE A 101 -0.57 12.10 0.85
N LEU A 102 0.15 11.20 1.52
CA LEU A 102 0.06 11.02 2.96
C LEU A 102 0.43 12.30 3.71
N ILE A 103 1.54 12.95 3.34
CA ILE A 103 1.99 14.20 3.98
C ILE A 103 0.96 15.31 3.76
N LEU A 104 0.44 15.43 2.53
CA LEU A 104 -0.60 16.41 2.19
C LEU A 104 -1.85 16.22 3.06
N LEU A 105 -2.36 14.98 3.15
CA LEU A 105 -3.55 14.68 3.94
C LEU A 105 -3.29 14.76 5.43
N PHE A 106 -2.12 14.35 5.92
CA PHE A 106 -1.75 14.51 7.33
C PHE A 106 -1.78 15.98 7.75
N GLN A 107 -1.16 16.86 6.96
CA GLN A 107 -1.16 18.30 7.24
C GLN A 107 -2.56 18.87 7.15
N THR A 108 -3.32 18.51 6.11
CA THR A 108 -4.69 18.99 5.91
C THR A 108 -5.60 18.56 7.06
N LEU A 109 -5.73 17.26 7.31
CA LEU A 109 -6.69 16.69 8.26
C LEU A 109 -6.39 17.02 9.72
N ARG A 110 -5.14 17.36 10.05
CA ARG A 110 -4.73 17.77 11.41
C ARG A 110 -5.16 19.19 11.75
N VAL A 111 -5.04 20.13 10.80
CA VAL A 111 -5.40 21.55 11.01
C VAL A 111 -6.81 21.88 10.53
N PHE A 112 -7.45 20.97 9.78
CA PHE A 112 -8.79 21.16 9.26
C PHE A 112 -9.81 21.37 10.38
N GLU A 113 -10.67 22.37 10.19
CA GLU A 113 -11.77 22.68 11.09
C GLU A 113 -13.00 21.88 10.66
N TYR A 114 -13.33 20.84 11.43
CA TYR A 114 -14.47 19.96 11.15
C TYR A 114 -15.77 20.58 11.64
N LEU A 115 -16.14 21.74 11.08
CA LEU A 115 -17.32 22.50 11.47
C LEU A 115 -18.50 22.24 10.54
N ASP A 116 -19.66 21.99 11.13
CA ASP A 116 -20.92 22.01 10.41
C ASP A 116 -21.22 23.45 9.93
N PRO A 117 -21.38 23.73 8.63
CA PRO A 117 -21.57 25.09 8.12
C PRO A 117 -22.87 25.78 8.56
N ILE A 118 -23.87 25.02 9.00
CA ILE A 118 -25.18 25.53 9.42
C ILE A 118 -25.16 25.83 10.92
N THR A 119 -24.68 24.87 11.71
CA THR A 119 -24.73 24.97 13.18
C THR A 119 -23.45 25.53 13.81
N ASN A 120 -22.38 25.64 13.02
CA ASN A 120 -21.03 26.04 13.45
C ASN A 120 -20.45 25.19 14.59
N ASN A 121 -20.97 23.96 14.77
CA ASN A 121 -20.52 23.02 15.79
C ASN A 121 -19.51 22.03 15.21
N VAL A 122 -18.64 21.50 16.07
CA VAL A 122 -17.68 20.46 15.68
C VAL A 122 -18.41 19.15 15.34
N ALA A 123 -18.26 18.71 14.09
CA ALA A 123 -18.91 17.54 13.50
C ALA A 123 -17.92 16.47 13.01
N GLY A 124 -16.66 16.51 13.47
CA GLY A 124 -15.59 15.62 13.02
C GLY A 124 -15.59 14.22 13.63
N GLY A 125 -16.75 13.56 13.69
CA GLY A 125 -16.89 12.17 14.15
C GLY A 125 -17.18 11.21 13.01
N PHE A 126 -17.02 9.91 13.25
CA PHE A 126 -17.35 8.85 12.29
C PHE A 126 -17.53 7.49 12.97
N LEU A 127 -18.68 6.86 12.80
CA LEU A 127 -19.04 5.60 13.45
C LEU A 127 -18.83 5.67 14.97
N TRP A 128 -17.88 4.92 15.52
CA TRP A 128 -17.51 4.92 16.94
C TRP A 128 -16.56 6.05 17.35
N ILE A 129 -16.05 6.84 16.39
CA ILE A 129 -15.24 8.03 16.67
C ILE A 129 -16.18 9.17 17.05
N ALA A 130 -16.05 9.65 18.29
CA ALA A 130 -16.82 10.78 18.79
C ALA A 130 -16.65 12.03 17.92
N LYS A 131 -17.70 12.87 17.86
CA LYS A 131 -17.70 14.13 17.08
C LYS A 131 -16.57 15.07 17.49
N HIS A 132 -16.36 15.19 18.79
CA HIS A 132 -15.26 15.95 19.37
C HIS A 132 -14.82 15.33 20.70
N TYR A 133 -13.62 15.71 21.13
CA TYR A 133 -13.10 15.48 22.47
C TYR A 133 -12.68 16.81 23.07
N ASN A 134 -12.88 16.95 24.37
CA ASN A 134 -12.37 18.07 25.13
C ASN A 134 -10.91 17.79 25.49
N VAL A 135 -10.00 18.63 25.03
CA VAL A 135 -8.57 18.54 25.34
C VAL A 135 -8.10 19.81 26.04
N ILE A 136 -7.18 19.65 26.99
CA ILE A 136 -6.59 20.78 27.69
C ILE A 136 -5.32 21.16 26.93
N GLU A 137 -5.34 22.32 26.26
CA GLU A 137 -4.19 22.89 25.57
C GLU A 137 -3.92 24.28 26.16
N GLY A 138 -2.69 24.52 26.66
CA GLY A 138 -2.33 25.83 27.24
C GLY A 138 -3.10 26.22 28.51
N GLY A 139 -3.76 25.27 29.18
CA GLY A 139 -4.60 25.54 30.36
C GLY A 139 -6.07 25.80 30.03
N GLU A 140 -6.44 25.84 28.75
CA GLU A 140 -7.81 26.01 28.29
C GLU A 140 -8.37 24.70 27.73
N THR A 141 -9.68 24.47 27.90
CA THR A 141 -10.36 23.32 27.33
C THR A 141 -10.86 23.64 25.93
N ILE A 142 -10.29 22.97 24.93
CA ILE A 142 -10.60 23.16 23.51
C ILE A 142 -11.33 21.92 22.99
N ALA A 143 -12.45 22.12 22.28
CA ALA A 143 -13.14 21.05 21.57
C ALA A 143 -12.39 20.74 20.26
N ARG A 144 -11.73 19.58 20.19
CA ARG A 144 -11.04 19.09 18.99
C ARG A 144 -11.86 17.98 18.34
N ALA A 145 -11.94 18.01 17.01
CA ALA A 145 -12.61 16.98 16.22
C ALA A 145 -11.98 15.59 16.45
N GLY A 146 -12.81 14.55 16.56
CA GLY A 146 -12.32 13.18 16.74
C GLY A 146 -11.43 12.71 15.60
N LEU A 147 -11.81 13.02 14.36
CA LEU A 147 -11.05 12.72 13.14
C LEU A 147 -9.70 13.45 13.04
N ALA A 148 -9.52 14.56 13.77
CA ALA A 148 -8.27 15.32 13.80
C ALA A 148 -7.26 14.77 14.83
N LEU A 149 -7.74 14.00 15.81
CA LEU A 149 -6.93 13.37 16.85
C LEU A 149 -6.69 11.90 16.53
N SER A 150 -5.71 11.28 17.20
CA SER A 150 -5.61 9.82 17.21
C SER A 150 -6.89 9.17 17.73
N GLU A 151 -7.14 7.91 17.37
CA GLU A 151 -8.36 7.23 17.80
C GLU A 151 -8.33 6.92 19.31
N ARG A 152 -9.35 7.39 20.04
CA ARG A 152 -9.41 7.32 21.51
C ARG A 152 -10.58 6.48 22.02
N LEU A 153 -10.70 5.24 21.54
CA LEU A 153 -11.81 4.37 21.92
C LEU A 153 -11.67 3.85 23.37
N ILE A 154 -10.48 3.33 23.72
CA ILE A 154 -10.19 2.83 25.07
C ILE A 154 -8.98 3.58 25.62
N THR A 155 -9.14 4.20 26.79
CA THR A 155 -8.04 4.83 27.53
C THR A 155 -7.31 3.79 28.36
N LEU A 156 -6.00 3.72 28.21
CA LEU A 156 -5.15 2.82 28.98
C LEU A 156 -4.76 3.45 30.34
N PRO A 157 -4.64 2.65 31.42
CA PRO A 157 -4.30 3.17 32.73
C PRO A 157 -2.86 3.70 32.80
N GLY A 158 -2.62 4.66 33.71
CA GLY A 158 -1.30 5.22 33.98
C GLY A 158 -0.68 5.90 32.76
N ASN A 159 0.58 5.55 32.45
CA ASN A 159 1.32 6.10 31.31
C ASN A 159 1.01 5.38 29.97
N GLY A 160 0.03 4.47 29.96
CA GLY A 160 -0.28 3.64 28.80
C GLY A 160 0.69 2.46 28.60
N ILE A 161 0.57 1.79 27.45
CA ILE A 161 1.39 0.63 27.07
C ILE A 161 2.24 1.02 25.86
N PHE A 162 3.57 0.89 25.95
CA PHE A 162 4.51 1.30 24.88
C PHE A 162 4.35 2.77 24.44
N GLY A 163 3.96 3.66 25.36
CA GLY A 163 3.68 5.08 25.07
C GLY A 163 2.32 5.32 24.41
N LEU A 164 1.52 4.28 24.16
CA LEU A 164 0.14 4.41 23.70
C LEU A 164 -0.77 4.65 24.91
N GLN A 165 -1.41 5.82 24.94
CA GLN A 165 -2.42 6.14 25.95
C GLN A 165 -3.82 5.68 25.53
N TYR A 166 -4.03 5.45 24.24
CA TYR A 166 -5.33 5.09 23.69
C TYR A 166 -5.21 3.93 22.72
N VAL A 167 -6.23 3.07 22.73
CA VAL A 167 -6.41 1.99 21.78
C VAL A 167 -7.64 2.28 20.94
N GLY A 168 -7.50 2.14 19.62
CA GLY A 168 -8.57 2.27 18.63
C GLY A 168 -8.71 1.02 17.76
N ILE A 169 -9.82 0.92 17.04
CA ILE A 169 -10.13 -0.20 16.12
C ILE A 169 -9.47 0.02 14.75
N LEU A 170 -9.43 1.26 14.22
CA LEU A 170 -8.90 1.54 12.88
C LEU A 170 -7.44 1.12 12.72
N PRO A 171 -6.51 1.36 13.67
CA PRO A 171 -5.12 0.92 13.52
C PRO A 171 -4.98 -0.60 13.31
N PHE A 172 -5.81 -1.42 13.98
CA PHE A 172 -5.84 -2.86 13.75
C PHE A 172 -6.42 -3.22 12.38
N LEU A 173 -7.47 -2.52 11.94
CA LEU A 173 -8.02 -2.70 10.60
C LEU A 173 -7.02 -2.32 9.50
N VAL A 174 -6.23 -1.27 9.71
CA VAL A 174 -5.11 -0.91 8.82
C VAL A 174 -4.07 -2.03 8.80
N ALA A 175 -3.59 -2.48 9.95
CA ALA A 175 -2.61 -3.56 10.04
C ALA A 175 -3.09 -4.84 9.34
N GLY A 176 -4.33 -5.27 9.63
CA GLY A 176 -4.94 -6.47 9.07
C GLY A 176 -5.15 -6.36 7.57
N SER A 177 -5.69 -5.23 7.08
CA SER A 177 -5.89 -5.01 5.65
C SER A 177 -4.57 -4.94 4.89
N MET A 178 -3.54 -4.27 5.43
CA MET A 178 -2.22 -4.21 4.82
C MET A 178 -1.55 -5.58 4.77
N TYR A 179 -1.69 -6.39 5.83
CA TYR A 179 -1.22 -7.77 5.83
C TYR A 179 -1.89 -8.60 4.72
N VAL A 180 -3.21 -8.51 4.58
CA VAL A 180 -3.96 -9.18 3.50
C VAL A 180 -3.49 -8.70 2.12
N GLN A 181 -3.39 -7.39 1.93
CA GLN A 181 -2.91 -6.79 0.69
C GLN A 181 -1.50 -7.31 0.34
N GLN A 182 -0.61 -7.35 1.32
CA GLN A 182 0.77 -7.75 1.10
C GLN A 182 0.91 -9.25 0.85
N LYS A 183 0.05 -10.07 1.45
CA LYS A 183 -0.03 -11.50 1.14
C LYS A 183 -0.50 -11.75 -0.30
N MET A 184 -1.41 -10.92 -0.82
CA MET A 184 -1.87 -11.02 -2.22
C MET A 184 -0.82 -10.57 -3.24
N THR A 185 0.11 -9.70 -2.85
CA THR A 185 1.22 -9.22 -3.68
C THR A 185 2.53 -9.96 -3.40
N SER A 186 2.52 -10.90 -2.46
CA SER A 186 3.65 -11.76 -2.21
C SER A 186 3.49 -13.04 -3.01
N PRO A 187 4.47 -13.41 -3.84
CA PRO A 187 4.52 -14.75 -4.40
C PRO A 187 4.60 -15.71 -3.22
N GLY A 188 3.69 -16.68 -3.20
CA GLY A 188 3.57 -17.64 -2.12
C GLY A 188 4.94 -18.15 -1.70
N ALA A 189 5.21 -18.14 -0.41
CA ALA A 189 6.40 -18.74 0.14
C ALA A 189 6.35 -20.26 -0.13
N ALA A 190 6.78 -20.69 -1.33
CA ALA A 190 7.47 -21.95 -1.47
C ALA A 190 8.74 -21.78 -0.66
N ALA A 191 8.59 -22.08 0.64
CA ALA A 191 9.60 -21.98 1.66
C ALA A 191 10.71 -22.96 1.31
N GLY A 192 11.86 -22.42 0.88
CA GLY A 192 13.11 -23.12 1.13
C GLY A 192 13.19 -23.30 2.64
N LYS A 193 13.29 -24.55 3.09
CA LYS A 193 13.53 -24.92 4.49
C LYS A 193 14.95 -24.51 4.91
N ASP A 194 15.33 -23.26 4.73
CA ASP A 194 16.61 -22.73 5.21
C ASP A 194 16.44 -21.21 5.38
N GLY A 195 16.69 -20.72 6.59
CA GLY A 195 16.52 -19.31 6.99
C GLY A 195 17.52 -18.34 6.34
N GLY A 196 17.68 -18.37 5.02
CA GLY A 196 18.50 -17.42 4.28
C GLY A 196 17.95 -15.99 4.30
N SER A 197 18.83 -15.01 4.07
CA SER A 197 18.52 -13.56 4.13
C SER A 197 17.32 -13.13 3.26
N SER A 198 17.03 -13.87 2.18
CA SER A 198 15.89 -13.65 1.29
C SER A 198 14.54 -13.94 1.96
N ALA A 199 14.44 -15.03 2.73
CA ALA A 199 13.22 -15.40 3.44
C ALA A 199 12.91 -14.46 4.61
N GLN A 200 13.95 -13.99 5.31
CA GLN A 200 13.82 -12.96 6.35
C GLN A 200 13.37 -11.63 5.76
N THR A 201 13.94 -11.23 4.62
CA THR A 201 13.54 -10.00 3.91
C THR A 201 12.06 -10.07 3.49
N GLN A 202 11.59 -11.22 3.00
CA GLN A 202 10.18 -11.40 2.64
C GLN A 202 9.24 -11.38 3.87
N LYS A 203 9.64 -12.02 4.98
CA LYS A 203 8.88 -11.97 6.25
C LYS A 203 8.81 -10.55 6.83
N MET A 204 9.92 -9.81 6.77
CA MET A 204 9.97 -8.40 7.18
C MET A 204 8.98 -7.58 6.35
N MET A 205 8.97 -7.78 5.04
CA MET A 205 8.04 -7.07 4.15
C MET A 205 6.57 -7.44 4.45
N THR A 206 6.26 -8.73 4.56
CA THR A 206 4.88 -9.23 4.65
C THR A 206 4.21 -9.08 6.00
N ILE A 207 4.96 -9.19 7.10
CA ILE A 207 4.40 -9.20 8.46
C ILE A 207 4.83 -7.96 9.22
N MET A 208 6.13 -7.64 9.22
CA MET A 208 6.64 -6.56 10.06
C MET A 208 6.14 -5.19 9.60
N MET A 209 6.17 -4.92 8.29
CA MET A 209 5.79 -3.62 7.73
C MET A 209 4.33 -3.25 8.05
N PRO A 210 3.33 -4.14 7.81
CA PRO A 210 1.95 -3.89 8.22
C PRO A 210 1.77 -3.69 9.73
N LEU A 211 2.49 -4.44 10.56
CA LEU A 211 2.43 -4.28 12.02
C LEU A 211 3.01 -2.94 12.46
N MET A 212 4.13 -2.51 11.89
CA MET A 212 4.76 -1.23 12.20
C MET A 212 3.88 -0.06 11.79
N ILE A 213 3.29 -0.10 10.59
CA ILE A 213 2.35 0.94 10.14
C ILE A 213 1.07 0.93 10.96
N GLY A 214 0.57 -0.26 11.33
CA GLY A 214 -0.53 -0.40 12.26
C GLY A 214 -0.24 0.24 13.61
N PHE A 215 0.93 -0.03 14.19
CA PHE A 215 1.37 0.59 15.44
C PHE A 215 1.51 2.12 15.32
N MET A 216 2.12 2.60 14.24
CA MET A 216 2.22 4.04 13.95
C MET A 216 0.83 4.68 13.80
N SER A 217 -0.16 3.95 13.29
CA SER A 217 -1.52 4.48 13.11
C SER A 217 -2.21 4.84 14.44
N PHE A 218 -1.75 4.32 15.58
CA PHE A 218 -2.25 4.77 16.90
C PHE A 218 -1.82 6.20 17.25
N THR A 219 -0.79 6.74 16.62
CA THR A 219 -0.30 8.11 16.88
C THR A 219 -0.73 9.12 15.81
N LEU A 220 -1.29 8.64 14.69
CA LEU A 220 -1.76 9.48 13.60
C LEU A 220 -3.21 9.93 13.80
N PRO A 221 -3.63 11.07 13.22
CA PRO A 221 -5.03 11.48 13.17
C PRO A 221 -5.91 10.37 12.59
N SER A 222 -7.03 10.08 13.26
CA SER A 222 -7.91 8.98 12.89
C SER A 222 -8.53 9.19 11.50
N GLY A 223 -8.75 10.43 11.06
CA GLY A 223 -9.12 10.74 9.68
C GLY A 223 -8.08 10.29 8.65
N LEU A 224 -6.78 10.43 8.96
CA LEU A 224 -5.71 9.91 8.12
C LEU A 224 -5.67 8.38 8.14
N THR A 225 -5.90 7.75 9.30
CA THR A 225 -5.98 6.28 9.39
C THR A 225 -7.17 5.72 8.62
N LEU A 226 -8.30 6.44 8.60
CA LEU A 226 -9.48 6.09 7.80
C LEU A 226 -9.19 6.19 6.31
N TYR A 227 -8.50 7.25 5.87
CA TYR A 227 -7.98 7.36 4.51
C TYR A 227 -7.08 6.16 4.18
N TRP A 228 -6.14 5.83 5.07
CA TRP A 228 -5.20 4.73 4.85
C TRP A 228 -5.95 3.40 4.69
N PHE A 229 -6.85 3.08 5.61
CA PHE A 229 -7.66 1.88 5.57
C PHE A 229 -8.47 1.77 4.28
N THR A 230 -9.20 2.83 3.92
CA THR A 230 -10.01 2.89 2.70
C THR A 230 -9.16 2.71 1.45
N SER A 231 -8.01 3.39 1.39
CA SER A 231 -7.04 3.29 0.30
C SER A 231 -6.52 1.85 0.15
N THR A 232 -6.20 1.18 1.26
CA THR A 232 -5.77 -0.22 1.27
C THR A 232 -6.87 -1.15 0.75
N LEU A 233 -8.13 -0.98 1.17
CA LEU A 233 -9.26 -1.78 0.69
C LEU A 233 -9.47 -1.65 -0.83
N LEU A 234 -9.40 -0.42 -1.37
CA LEU A 234 -9.47 -0.19 -2.81
C LEU A 234 -8.29 -0.86 -3.54
N GLY A 235 -7.09 -0.79 -2.97
CA GLY A 235 -5.92 -1.47 -3.50
C GLY A 235 -6.05 -3.00 -3.49
N ILE A 236 -6.66 -3.58 -2.45
CA ILE A 236 -6.97 -5.02 -2.40
C ILE A 236 -7.94 -5.39 -3.52
N GLY A 237 -9.01 -4.61 -3.71
CA GLY A 237 -9.96 -4.81 -4.81
C GLY A 237 -9.28 -4.77 -6.17
N GLN A 238 -8.44 -3.76 -6.41
CA GLN A 238 -7.66 -3.65 -7.65
C GLN A 238 -6.69 -4.83 -7.82
N GLN A 239 -5.99 -5.24 -6.75
CA GLN A 239 -5.06 -6.36 -6.81
C GLN A 239 -5.78 -7.67 -7.10
N TYR A 240 -6.94 -7.89 -6.48
CA TYR A 240 -7.76 -9.07 -6.74
C TYR A 240 -8.13 -9.19 -8.22
N LEU A 241 -8.57 -8.08 -8.85
CA LEU A 241 -8.90 -8.05 -10.27
C LEU A 241 -7.70 -8.37 -11.16
N ILE A 242 -6.51 -7.85 -10.82
CA ILE A 242 -5.27 -8.13 -11.56
C ILE A 242 -4.87 -9.61 -11.37
N ASN A 243 -4.90 -10.14 -10.15
CA ASN A 243 -4.56 -11.53 -9.85
C ASN A 243 -5.42 -12.52 -10.65
N LYS A 244 -6.72 -12.20 -10.80
CA LYS A 244 -7.66 -13.01 -11.59
C LYS A 244 -7.31 -13.02 -13.09
N LYS A 245 -6.80 -11.91 -13.62
CA LYS A 245 -6.43 -11.77 -15.04
C LYS A 245 -5.00 -12.24 -15.34
N MET A 246 -4.13 -12.26 -14.33
CA MET A 246 -2.72 -12.65 -14.41
C MET A 246 -2.41 -13.69 -13.33
N PRO A 247 -2.87 -14.95 -13.51
CA PRO A 247 -2.55 -16.02 -12.58
C PRO A 247 -1.03 -16.22 -12.48
N ALA A 248 -0.58 -16.64 -11.30
CA ALA A 248 0.83 -16.99 -11.10
C ALA A 248 1.19 -18.21 -11.97
N ILE A 249 2.42 -18.27 -12.47
CA ILE A 249 2.94 -19.47 -13.12
C ILE A 249 3.40 -20.40 -11.98
N ASP A 250 2.63 -21.47 -11.74
CA ASP A 250 2.89 -22.44 -10.67
C ASP A 250 4.01 -23.45 -11.01
N GLU A 251 4.43 -23.54 -12.27
CA GLU A 251 5.40 -24.54 -12.73
C GLU A 251 6.79 -23.97 -13.01
N MET A 252 7.80 -24.58 -12.39
CA MET A 252 9.20 -24.33 -12.68
C MET A 252 9.52 -24.84 -14.10
N PRO A 253 10.04 -24.02 -15.03
CA PRO A 253 10.66 -24.55 -16.23
C PRO A 253 11.82 -25.46 -15.80
N LYS A 254 11.77 -26.74 -16.17
CA LYS A 254 12.77 -27.75 -15.77
C LYS A 254 14.16 -27.53 -16.36
N GLU A 255 14.38 -26.52 -17.20
CA GLU A 255 15.71 -26.15 -17.68
C GLU A 255 15.86 -24.64 -17.64
N VAL A 256 16.65 -24.16 -16.68
CA VAL A 256 17.17 -22.79 -16.67
C VAL A 256 18.68 -22.92 -16.67
N VAL A 257 19.23 -23.17 -17.86
CA VAL A 257 20.66 -23.03 -18.11
C VAL A 257 20.85 -21.77 -18.96
N PRO A 258 21.21 -20.62 -18.37
CA PRO A 258 21.86 -19.57 -19.12
C PRO A 258 23.33 -20.00 -19.25
N GLY A 259 23.64 -20.66 -20.35
CA GLY A 259 24.97 -21.23 -20.61
C GLY A 259 25.18 -21.52 -22.08
N LYS A 260 25.60 -20.49 -22.83
CA LYS A 260 26.12 -20.54 -24.21
C LYS A 260 25.22 -21.28 -25.21
N VAL A 261 24.38 -20.51 -25.92
CA VAL A 261 23.84 -20.97 -27.20
C VAL A 261 25.02 -21.16 -28.17
N LYS A 262 25.39 -22.42 -28.43
CA LYS A 262 26.05 -22.79 -29.68
C LYS A 262 24.96 -22.86 -30.77
N PRO A 263 25.24 -22.40 -32.00
CA PRO A 263 24.26 -22.43 -33.08
C PRO A 263 24.09 -23.88 -33.51
N THR A 264 22.97 -24.50 -33.19
CA THR A 264 22.56 -25.72 -33.87
C THR A 264 21.05 -25.73 -33.96
N GLU A 265 20.56 -25.68 -35.19
CA GLU A 265 19.15 -25.67 -35.56
C GLU A 265 18.41 -26.83 -34.90
N LYS A 266 17.55 -26.51 -33.93
CA LYS A 266 16.45 -27.38 -33.54
C LYS A 266 15.17 -26.55 -33.58
N LYS A 267 14.24 -27.03 -34.41
CA LYS A 267 12.90 -26.48 -34.66
C LYS A 267 12.30 -25.85 -33.41
N LEU A 268 12.06 -24.54 -33.49
CA LEU A 268 11.18 -23.80 -32.60
C LEU A 268 9.79 -24.43 -32.65
N GLU A 269 9.43 -25.25 -31.68
CA GLU A 269 8.04 -25.39 -31.32
C GLU A 269 7.57 -24.02 -30.83
N LYS A 270 6.66 -23.44 -31.60
CA LYS A 270 6.12 -22.10 -31.34
C LYS A 270 5.58 -22.06 -29.91
N PRO A 271 6.00 -21.10 -29.06
CA PRO A 271 5.16 -20.72 -27.94
C PRO A 271 3.84 -20.27 -28.56
N VAL A 272 2.72 -20.81 -28.10
CA VAL A 272 1.40 -20.28 -28.44
C VAL A 272 1.40 -18.84 -27.96
N ALA A 273 1.65 -17.91 -28.88
CA ALA A 273 1.58 -16.49 -28.63
C ALA A 273 0.17 -16.21 -28.06
N PRO A 274 0.03 -15.61 -26.88
CA PRO A 274 -1.24 -15.01 -26.51
C PRO A 274 -1.56 -14.00 -27.61
N LYS A 275 -2.73 -14.13 -28.25
CA LYS A 275 -3.21 -13.16 -29.23
C LYS A 275 -3.03 -11.76 -28.63
N GLU A 276 -2.23 -10.93 -29.28
CA GLU A 276 -2.01 -9.53 -28.92
C GLU A 276 -3.28 -8.75 -29.21
N GLU A 277 -4.27 -8.86 -28.33
CA GLU A 277 -5.23 -7.78 -28.12
C GLU A 277 -4.55 -6.74 -27.22
N PRO A 278 -4.68 -5.43 -27.50
CA PRO A 278 -4.06 -4.39 -26.69
C PRO A 278 -4.46 -4.57 -25.22
N TRP A 279 -3.47 -4.99 -24.45
CA TRP A 279 -3.65 -5.60 -23.15
C TRP A 279 -3.75 -4.52 -22.09
N ILE A 280 -4.94 -3.94 -21.96
CA ILE A 280 -5.44 -2.99 -20.93
C ILE A 280 -5.56 -1.54 -21.44
N PRO A 281 -6.72 -0.88 -21.27
CA PRO A 281 -6.86 0.55 -21.55
C PRO A 281 -5.79 1.39 -20.84
N GLY A 282 -4.97 2.11 -21.62
CA GLY A 282 -3.91 2.99 -21.11
C GLY A 282 -2.53 2.36 -20.92
N TYR A 283 -2.34 1.09 -21.30
CA TYR A 283 -1.02 0.45 -21.39
C TYR A 283 -0.56 0.42 -22.86
N GLU A 284 -0.23 1.61 -23.38
CA GLU A 284 0.67 1.77 -24.53
C GLU A 284 2.11 1.82 -24.05
#